data_AF-A0A315EVD8-F1
#
_entry.id   AF-A0A315EVD8-F1
#
_cell.length_a   1.000
_cell.length_b   1.000
_cell.length_c   1.000
_cell.angle_alpha   90.00
_cell.angle_beta   90.00
_cell.angle_gamma   90.00
#
_symmetry.space_group_name_H-M   'P 1'
#
loop_
_entity.id
_entity.type
_entity.pdbx_description
1 polymer ?
#
loop_
_entity_poly.entity_id
_entity_poly.type
_entity_poly.pdbx_seq_one_letter_code
_entity_poly.pdbx_strand_id
1 'polypeptide(L)'
;MTRRNAWHGCNSWCHTQASFDELAFLRLWHDWAADAARPTHLHVVAHTAQPLRVDALLTTAAAHPELLSFAQQLAEQCWGLLPGIHRLRFALNGDARRHTTETSQNSHSHARLSLTLCVGQHKDWPEFADVLRAHPMGLCTSPVDAPALNERTVTIIGAGIAGAGTARALAERGWQVTVLDAGDAPAAGASGLPVGVVAPHTSHDDSGVSRLSRAGLRLMEQTMRLLLTEGVDWGCTGVRERRLPGKTRRGGVPLSWLHEHAHTANDWTHKAPPPAPDDAYWHPRGAWLRPAQLVRKLLNHPNIRWQGHARVDALKCITHEKHEASNAPTPQTTNPAHLANTSASKWQVLQGNKVLVESSRVVLAAGPGSAALIATATEDGSAPRINPLRGQVSWGLMADVPAGAYMPATPVNGNGSFVHNITSPDGSAWYTGATYDRINGDARLLDADHAENLERLQALEPDTAAALAPLFATVGTDAPRVHGWAGVRCGVHDRLPMTGRVPNTPEGLYMNAAMGSRGLTLGLLCSELLATQWHGEPLPIEARLAKFLDATRFNK
;
A
#
# COMPACT_ATOMS: atom_id res chain seq x y z
N MET A 1 -29.83 -8.26 -17.97
CA MET A 1 -30.21 -6.83 -18.05
C MET A 1 -30.39 -6.30 -16.63
N THR A 2 -29.39 -5.63 -16.09
CA THR A 2 -29.53 -4.79 -14.90
C THR A 2 -30.60 -3.74 -15.18
N ARG A 3 -31.60 -3.59 -14.31
CA ARG A 3 -32.57 -2.49 -14.43
C ARG A 3 -31.78 -1.18 -14.46
N ARG A 4 -31.99 -0.33 -15.47
CA ARG A 4 -31.51 1.06 -15.46
C ARG A 4 -31.87 1.64 -14.08
N ASN A 5 -30.89 2.24 -13.38
CA ASN A 5 -31.02 2.88 -12.05
C ASN A 5 -30.85 1.99 -10.80
N ALA A 6 -30.43 0.73 -10.91
CA ALA A 6 -30.31 -0.15 -9.74
C ALA A 6 -29.31 0.33 -8.66
N TRP A 7 -28.32 1.15 -9.03
CA TRP A 7 -27.27 1.66 -8.12
C TRP A 7 -27.55 3.06 -7.54
N HIS A 8 -28.67 3.71 -7.87
CA HIS A 8 -28.96 5.06 -7.36
C HIS A 8 -29.12 5.07 -5.84
N GLY A 9 -28.64 6.14 -5.19
CA GLY A 9 -28.67 6.28 -3.73
C GLY A 9 -27.61 5.46 -2.98
N CYS A 10 -26.72 4.78 -3.70
CA CYS A 10 -25.69 3.92 -3.12
C CYS A 10 -24.32 4.62 -3.21
N ASN A 11 -23.47 4.47 -2.18
CA ASN A 11 -22.09 4.96 -2.24
C ASN A 11 -21.16 3.99 -2.97
N SER A 12 -21.44 2.69 -2.87
CA SER A 12 -20.67 1.61 -3.48
C SER A 12 -21.61 0.56 -4.08
N TRP A 13 -21.22 0.00 -5.23
CA TRP A 13 -21.98 -1.02 -5.94
C TRP A 13 -21.05 -2.11 -6.47
N CYS A 14 -21.48 -3.37 -6.39
CA CYS A 14 -20.76 -4.53 -6.90
C CYS A 14 -21.50 -5.14 -8.10
N HIS A 15 -20.74 -5.45 -9.15
CA HIS A 15 -21.17 -6.21 -10.31
C HIS A 15 -20.33 -7.47 -10.45
N THR A 16 -20.95 -8.59 -10.80
CA THR A 16 -20.28 -9.89 -10.76
C THR A 16 -20.44 -10.61 -12.10
N GLN A 17 -19.34 -11.09 -12.65
CA GLN A 17 -19.28 -11.84 -13.91
C GLN A 17 -18.63 -13.20 -13.68
N ALA A 18 -19.41 -14.28 -13.79
CA ALA A 18 -18.88 -15.64 -13.63
C ALA A 18 -17.88 -16.03 -14.73
N SER A 19 -18.00 -15.41 -15.91
CA SER A 19 -17.00 -15.39 -16.96
C SER A 19 -16.88 -13.94 -17.40
N PHE A 20 -15.67 -13.42 -17.46
CA PHE A 20 -15.42 -12.03 -17.82
C PHE A 20 -15.81 -11.81 -19.29
N ASP A 21 -16.72 -10.87 -19.50
CA ASP A 21 -17.15 -10.39 -20.81
C ASP A 21 -16.63 -8.96 -20.93
N GLU A 22 -15.59 -8.78 -21.75
CA GLU A 22 -14.92 -7.50 -21.91
C GLU A 22 -15.88 -6.43 -22.42
N LEU A 23 -16.75 -6.74 -23.37
CA LEU A 23 -17.66 -5.77 -23.96
C LEU A 23 -18.75 -5.36 -22.97
N ALA A 24 -19.30 -6.32 -22.21
CA ALA A 24 -20.25 -6.03 -21.15
C ALA A 24 -19.61 -5.19 -20.03
N PHE A 25 -18.35 -5.47 -19.68
CA PHE A 25 -17.60 -4.65 -18.72
C PHE A 25 -17.40 -3.21 -19.22
N LEU A 26 -16.99 -3.03 -20.48
CA LEU A 26 -16.79 -1.70 -21.05
C LEU A 26 -18.10 -0.90 -21.12
N ARG A 27 -19.21 -1.54 -21.48
CA ARG A 27 -20.54 -0.90 -21.46
C ARG A 27 -20.97 -0.51 -20.05
N LEU A 28 -20.78 -1.39 -19.07
CA LEU A 28 -21.04 -1.09 -17.67
C LEU A 28 -20.23 0.12 -17.19
N TRP A 29 -18.93 0.16 -17.53
CA TRP A 29 -18.07 1.28 -17.20
C TRP A 29 -18.55 2.57 -17.86
N HIS A 30 -18.85 2.54 -19.17
CA HIS A 30 -19.39 3.68 -19.90
C HIS A 30 -20.68 4.22 -19.27
N ASP A 31 -21.65 3.34 -18.99
CA ASP A 31 -22.94 3.70 -18.38
C ASP A 31 -22.75 4.30 -16.98
N TRP A 32 -21.91 3.68 -16.14
CA TRP A 32 -21.57 4.20 -14.82
C TRP A 32 -20.90 5.56 -14.91
N ALA A 33 -19.99 5.75 -15.87
CA ALA A 33 -19.27 7.00 -16.07
C ALA A 33 -20.19 8.14 -16.51
N ALA A 34 -21.20 7.85 -17.33
CA ALA A 34 -22.16 8.82 -17.84
C ALA A 34 -23.27 9.17 -16.84
N ASP A 35 -23.55 8.32 -15.84
CA ASP A 35 -24.62 8.53 -14.87
C ASP A 35 -24.24 9.55 -13.78
N ALA A 36 -25.00 10.62 -13.65
CA ALA A 36 -24.80 11.65 -12.63
C ALA A 36 -25.14 11.16 -11.20
N ALA A 37 -26.03 10.17 -11.07
CA ALA A 37 -26.43 9.56 -9.81
C ALA A 37 -25.68 8.23 -9.54
N ARG A 38 -24.53 8.03 -10.22
CA ARG A 38 -23.65 6.88 -10.02
C ARG A 38 -23.13 6.79 -8.58
N PRO A 39 -22.85 5.57 -8.09
CA PRO A 39 -22.10 5.40 -6.85
C PRO A 39 -20.68 5.93 -7.02
N THR A 40 -20.10 6.42 -5.92
CA THR A 40 -18.70 6.83 -5.87
C THR A 40 -17.75 5.67 -6.17
N HIS A 41 -18.13 4.44 -5.80
CA HIS A 41 -17.31 3.25 -6.04
C HIS A 41 -18.10 2.22 -6.84
N LEU A 42 -17.57 1.82 -7.99
CA LEU A 42 -18.05 0.67 -8.74
C LEU A 42 -17.02 -0.45 -8.62
N HIS A 43 -17.42 -1.58 -8.08
CA HIS A 43 -16.63 -2.80 -8.04
C HIS A 43 -17.14 -3.78 -9.09
N VAL A 44 -16.22 -4.36 -9.84
CA VAL A 44 -16.52 -5.48 -10.72
C VAL A 44 -15.68 -6.66 -10.26
N VAL A 45 -16.31 -7.79 -9.99
CA VAL A 45 -15.64 -9.06 -9.67
C VAL A 45 -15.87 -10.01 -10.83
N ALA A 46 -14.79 -10.48 -11.43
CA ALA A 46 -14.88 -11.33 -12.61
C ALA A 46 -13.87 -12.46 -12.60
N HIS A 47 -14.20 -13.54 -13.30
CA HIS A 47 -13.30 -14.66 -13.55
C HIS A 47 -12.94 -14.77 -15.03
N THR A 48 -11.69 -15.06 -15.33
CA THR A 48 -11.25 -15.45 -16.68
C THR A 48 -10.30 -16.63 -16.60
N ALA A 49 -10.45 -17.59 -17.52
CA ALA A 49 -9.59 -18.75 -17.58
C ALA A 49 -8.16 -18.41 -18.05
N GLN A 50 -8.01 -17.33 -18.82
CA GLN A 50 -6.75 -16.90 -19.43
C GLN A 50 -6.53 -15.39 -19.23
N PRO A 51 -5.27 -14.92 -19.18
CA PRO A 51 -4.96 -13.50 -19.14
C PRO A 51 -5.61 -12.73 -20.29
N LEU A 52 -6.05 -11.50 -20.04
CA LEU A 52 -6.65 -10.64 -21.06
C LEU A 52 -5.65 -10.34 -22.17
N ARG A 53 -6.10 -10.47 -23.43
CA ARG A 53 -5.28 -10.17 -24.61
C ARG A 53 -5.61 -8.75 -25.10
N VAL A 54 -4.62 -7.86 -25.04
CA VAL A 54 -4.77 -6.44 -25.43
C VAL A 54 -5.31 -6.29 -26.85
N ASP A 55 -4.74 -7.01 -27.83
CA ASP A 55 -5.17 -6.91 -29.23
C ASP A 55 -6.64 -7.33 -29.41
N ALA A 56 -7.07 -8.38 -28.72
CA ALA A 56 -8.45 -8.86 -28.76
C ALA A 56 -9.41 -7.84 -28.12
N LEU A 57 -9.03 -7.29 -26.96
CA LEU A 57 -9.79 -6.24 -26.28
C LEU A 57 -10.00 -5.01 -27.18
N LEU A 58 -8.93 -4.51 -27.80
CA LEU A 58 -8.98 -3.34 -28.66
C LEU A 58 -9.74 -3.61 -29.97
N THR A 59 -9.59 -4.81 -30.55
CA THR A 59 -10.34 -5.22 -31.75
C THR A 59 -11.84 -5.27 -31.47
N THR A 60 -12.26 -5.87 -30.35
CA THR A 60 -13.66 -5.93 -29.93
C THR A 60 -14.24 -4.52 -29.71
N ALA A 61 -13.45 -3.62 -29.11
CA ALA A 61 -13.87 -2.24 -28.88
C ALA A 61 -13.90 -1.37 -30.16
N ALA A 62 -13.20 -1.76 -31.23
CA ALA A 62 -13.15 -0.98 -32.47
C ALA A 62 -14.53 -0.85 -33.16
N ALA A 63 -15.43 -1.81 -32.96
CA ALA A 63 -16.82 -1.74 -33.45
C ALA A 63 -17.72 -0.81 -32.59
N HIS A 64 -17.21 -0.29 -31.48
CA HIS A 64 -17.92 0.52 -30.49
C HIS A 64 -17.09 1.77 -30.14
N PRO A 65 -17.07 2.81 -30.99
CA PRO A 65 -16.23 3.99 -30.81
C PRO A 65 -16.40 4.68 -29.45
N GLU A 66 -17.60 4.64 -28.88
CA GLU A 66 -17.94 5.18 -27.55
C GLU A 66 -17.24 4.44 -26.39
N LEU A 67 -16.77 3.22 -26.62
CA LEU A 67 -16.08 2.37 -25.65
C LEU A 67 -14.56 2.38 -25.80
N LEU A 68 -14.04 2.90 -26.91
CA LEU A 68 -12.62 2.79 -27.27
C LEU A 68 -11.69 3.39 -26.20
N SER A 69 -12.05 4.55 -25.64
CA SER A 69 -11.24 5.20 -24.59
C SER A 69 -11.18 4.40 -23.29
N PHE A 70 -12.25 3.66 -22.95
CA PHE A 70 -12.29 2.76 -21.80
C PHE A 70 -11.48 1.49 -22.06
N ALA A 71 -11.55 0.96 -23.29
CA ALA A 71 -10.77 -0.19 -23.72
C ALA A 71 -9.25 0.09 -23.70
N GLN A 72 -8.84 1.29 -24.14
CA GLN A 72 -7.44 1.74 -24.06
C GLN A 72 -6.94 1.80 -22.61
N GLN A 73 -7.72 2.39 -21.71
CA GLN A 73 -7.37 2.45 -20.28
C GLN A 73 -7.29 1.06 -19.64
N LEU A 74 -8.18 0.13 -20.00
CA LEU A 74 -8.10 -1.26 -19.55
C LEU A 74 -6.83 -1.93 -20.10
N ALA A 75 -6.55 -1.76 -21.40
CA ALA A 75 -5.39 -2.34 -22.07
C ALA A 75 -4.06 -1.93 -21.42
N GLU A 76 -3.92 -0.67 -21.01
CA GLU A 76 -2.72 -0.15 -20.30
C GLU A 76 -2.42 -0.89 -18.99
N GLN A 77 -3.44 -1.53 -18.37
CA GLN A 77 -3.29 -2.28 -17.12
C GLN A 77 -3.25 -3.81 -17.31
N CYS A 78 -3.48 -4.31 -18.53
CA CYS A 78 -3.47 -5.73 -18.91
C CYS A 78 -2.05 -6.30 -19.07
N TRP A 79 -1.23 -6.17 -18.03
CA TRP A 79 0.13 -6.73 -17.95
C TRP A 79 0.25 -7.59 -16.69
N GLY A 80 1.13 -8.57 -16.67
CA GLY A 80 1.48 -9.33 -15.45
C GLY A 80 0.32 -10.12 -14.81
N LEU A 81 -0.75 -10.40 -15.56
CA LEU A 81 -1.95 -11.11 -15.11
C LEU A 81 -1.73 -12.62 -14.97
N LEU A 82 -0.83 -13.05 -14.08
CA LEU A 82 -0.56 -14.46 -13.76
C LEU A 82 -1.78 -15.15 -13.10
N PRO A 83 -1.84 -16.49 -12.98
CA PRO A 83 -2.91 -17.13 -12.22
C PRO A 83 -3.03 -16.59 -10.78
N GLY A 84 -4.24 -16.18 -10.36
CA GLY A 84 -4.51 -15.52 -9.08
C GLY A 84 -5.45 -14.31 -9.18
N ILE A 85 -5.52 -13.52 -8.11
CA ILE A 85 -6.38 -12.32 -8.04
C ILE A 85 -5.59 -11.05 -8.41
N HIS A 86 -6.17 -10.21 -9.26
CA HIS A 86 -5.62 -8.91 -9.66
C HIS A 86 -6.63 -7.79 -9.41
N ARG A 87 -6.16 -6.71 -8.76
CA ARG A 87 -6.93 -5.47 -8.63
C ARG A 87 -6.47 -4.45 -9.66
N LEU A 88 -7.33 -4.11 -10.60
CA LEU A 88 -7.15 -2.99 -11.52
C LEU A 88 -8.03 -1.82 -11.07
N ARG A 89 -7.49 -0.59 -11.10
CA ARG A 89 -8.17 0.61 -10.61
C ARG A 89 -8.21 1.68 -11.69
N PHE A 90 -9.38 2.27 -11.88
CA PHE A 90 -9.60 3.31 -12.87
C PHE A 90 -10.30 4.50 -12.21
N ALA A 91 -9.80 5.70 -12.45
CA ALA A 91 -10.44 6.94 -12.02
C ALA A 91 -11.34 7.46 -13.15
N LEU A 92 -12.47 8.08 -12.79
CA LEU A 92 -13.27 8.77 -13.79
C LEU A 92 -12.49 10.00 -14.30
N ASN A 93 -12.34 10.14 -15.62
CA ASN A 93 -11.57 11.22 -16.23
C ASN A 93 -12.23 12.60 -16.02
N GLY A 94 -11.90 13.24 -14.90
CA GLY A 94 -11.75 14.68 -14.73
C GLY A 94 -10.31 15.12 -14.44
N ASP A 95 -9.40 14.16 -14.18
CA ASP A 95 -8.10 14.41 -13.53
C ASP A 95 -6.84 14.15 -14.40
N ALA A 96 -6.94 13.53 -15.59
CA ALA A 96 -5.74 13.00 -16.26
C ALA A 96 -5.27 13.75 -17.53
N ARG A 97 -5.96 14.80 -18.02
CA ARG A 97 -5.53 15.55 -19.23
C ARG A 97 -5.77 17.07 -19.18
N ARG A 98 -5.31 17.76 -18.13
CA ARG A 98 -5.11 19.22 -18.20
C ARG A 98 -3.67 19.58 -17.89
N HIS A 99 -2.80 19.42 -18.89
CA HIS A 99 -1.60 20.27 -19.04
C HIS A 99 -2.01 21.64 -19.58
N THR A 100 -2.89 22.34 -18.86
CA THR A 100 -3.24 23.73 -19.17
C THR A 100 -3.23 24.48 -17.85
N THR A 101 -2.26 25.38 -17.74
CA THR A 101 -2.25 26.50 -16.78
C THR A 101 -3.61 27.19 -16.82
N GLU A 102 -4.43 27.01 -15.78
CA GLU A 102 -5.29 28.04 -15.19
C GLU A 102 -6.22 27.45 -14.12
N THR A 103 -6.47 28.29 -13.13
CA THR A 103 -7.24 28.11 -11.90
C THR A 103 -8.69 27.68 -12.14
N SER A 104 -8.99 26.38 -11.98
CA SER A 104 -10.32 25.93 -11.56
C SER A 104 -10.20 24.83 -10.49
N GLN A 105 -10.01 25.24 -9.25
CA GLN A 105 -10.14 24.34 -8.10
C GLN A 105 -11.63 24.08 -7.84
N ASN A 106 -11.96 22.82 -7.50
CA ASN A 106 -13.21 22.35 -6.87
C ASN A 106 -14.27 21.64 -7.74
N SER A 107 -13.87 20.67 -8.56
CA SER A 107 -14.74 19.52 -8.87
C SER A 107 -13.91 18.29 -9.27
N HIS A 108 -13.15 17.73 -8.32
CA HIS A 108 -12.47 16.45 -8.53
C HIS A 108 -13.47 15.34 -8.22
N SER A 109 -13.95 14.63 -9.24
CA SER A 109 -14.81 13.47 -9.05
C SER A 109 -13.98 12.34 -8.43
N HIS A 110 -14.16 12.08 -7.13
CA HIS A 110 -13.55 10.94 -6.42
C HIS A 110 -14.08 9.56 -6.84
N ALA A 111 -14.86 9.51 -7.93
CA ALA A 111 -15.48 8.29 -8.41
C ALA A 111 -14.43 7.32 -8.98
N ARG A 112 -14.47 6.06 -8.52
CA ARG A 112 -13.51 5.01 -8.92
C ARG A 112 -14.21 3.74 -9.36
N LEU A 113 -13.66 3.12 -10.40
CA LEU A 113 -13.97 1.76 -10.79
C LEU A 113 -12.82 0.83 -10.37
N SER A 114 -13.16 -0.29 -9.74
CA SER A 114 -12.21 -1.33 -9.36
C SER A 114 -12.60 -2.68 -9.95
N LEU A 115 -11.77 -3.24 -10.82
CA LEU A 115 -11.93 -4.61 -11.34
C LEU A 115 -11.07 -5.57 -10.51
N THR A 116 -11.72 -6.52 -9.83
CA THR A 116 -11.11 -7.71 -9.22
C THR A 116 -11.21 -8.85 -10.23
N LEU A 117 -10.10 -9.14 -10.91
CA LEU A 117 -10.03 -10.20 -11.90
C LEU A 117 -9.36 -11.45 -11.33
N CYS A 118 -10.10 -12.55 -11.28
CA CYS A 118 -9.60 -13.88 -10.93
C CYS A 118 -9.13 -14.57 -12.22
N VAL A 119 -7.82 -14.75 -12.39
CA VAL A 119 -7.22 -15.36 -13.58
C VAL A 119 -6.82 -16.80 -13.31
N GLY A 120 -7.17 -17.72 -14.21
CA GLY A 120 -6.76 -19.13 -14.16
C GLY A 120 -7.93 -20.10 -14.21
N GLN A 121 -7.65 -21.40 -14.31
CA GLN A 121 -8.69 -22.42 -14.40
C GLN A 121 -9.38 -22.59 -13.04
N HIS A 122 -10.72 -22.72 -13.05
CA HIS A 122 -11.50 -22.95 -11.81
C HIS A 122 -11.05 -24.18 -11.02
N LYS A 123 -10.65 -25.25 -11.70
CA LYS A 123 -10.17 -26.49 -11.06
C LYS A 123 -8.91 -26.29 -10.22
N ASP A 124 -8.07 -25.31 -10.58
CA ASP A 124 -6.82 -25.03 -9.89
C ASP A 124 -7.05 -24.07 -8.72
N TRP A 125 -8.20 -23.40 -8.69
CA TRP A 125 -8.58 -22.30 -7.79
C TRP A 125 -10.08 -22.31 -7.47
N PRO A 126 -10.58 -23.30 -6.71
CA PRO A 126 -11.99 -23.42 -6.39
C PRO A 126 -12.52 -22.22 -5.59
N GLU A 127 -11.66 -21.51 -4.85
CA GLU A 127 -12.05 -20.35 -4.05
C GLU A 127 -12.53 -19.16 -4.90
N PHE A 128 -12.29 -19.15 -6.22
CA PHE A 128 -12.86 -18.11 -7.10
C PHE A 128 -14.39 -18.10 -7.07
N ALA A 129 -15.01 -19.27 -6.97
CA ALA A 129 -16.46 -19.36 -6.85
C ALA A 129 -16.95 -18.78 -5.52
N ASP A 130 -16.18 -18.91 -4.43
CA ASP A 130 -16.49 -18.29 -3.14
C ASP A 130 -16.40 -16.76 -3.22
N VAL A 131 -15.40 -16.22 -3.92
CA VAL A 131 -15.26 -14.77 -4.11
C VAL A 131 -16.48 -14.19 -4.86
N LEU A 132 -16.93 -14.85 -5.93
CA LEU A 132 -18.12 -14.42 -6.68
C LEU A 132 -19.40 -14.53 -5.83
N ARG A 133 -19.52 -15.58 -4.99
CA ARG A 133 -20.68 -15.75 -4.08
C ARG A 133 -20.71 -14.74 -2.95
N ALA A 134 -19.55 -14.39 -2.39
CA ALA A 134 -19.43 -13.45 -1.28
C ALA A 134 -19.80 -12.01 -1.68
N HIS A 135 -19.73 -11.71 -2.98
CA HIS A 135 -20.05 -10.39 -3.53
C HIS A 135 -21.08 -10.53 -4.65
N PRO A 136 -22.36 -10.80 -4.34
CA PRO A 136 -23.42 -10.83 -5.34
C PRO A 136 -23.62 -9.44 -5.96
N MET A 137 -24.24 -9.40 -7.14
CA MET A 137 -24.60 -8.15 -7.79
C MET A 137 -25.52 -7.33 -6.89
N GLY A 138 -25.11 -6.10 -6.53
CA GLY A 138 -25.86 -5.26 -5.61
C GLY A 138 -24.99 -4.33 -4.78
N LEU A 139 -25.56 -3.87 -3.67
CA LEU A 139 -24.87 -3.08 -2.66
C LEU A 139 -23.71 -3.87 -2.04
N CYS A 140 -22.56 -3.20 -1.84
CA CYS A 140 -21.56 -3.69 -0.91
C CYS A 140 -22.10 -3.52 0.52
N THR A 141 -22.38 -4.63 1.21
CA THR A 141 -22.88 -4.61 2.58
C THR A 141 -21.70 -4.74 3.55
N SER A 142 -21.52 -3.72 4.40
CA SER A 142 -20.52 -3.77 5.46
C SER A 142 -20.75 -4.97 6.40
N PRO A 143 -19.69 -5.56 6.97
CA PRO A 143 -19.84 -6.67 7.91
C PRO A 143 -20.78 -6.31 9.07
N VAL A 144 -21.61 -7.27 9.50
CA VAL A 144 -22.67 -7.10 10.51
C VAL A 144 -22.12 -6.66 11.88
N ASP A 145 -20.83 -6.90 12.14
CA ASP A 145 -20.14 -6.57 13.39
C ASP A 145 -19.64 -5.12 13.47
N ALA A 146 -19.81 -4.32 12.41
CA ALA A 146 -19.58 -2.88 12.48
C ALA A 146 -20.86 -2.20 13.00
N PRO A 147 -20.91 -1.73 14.28
CA PRO A 147 -22.06 -0.96 14.75
C PRO A 147 -22.30 0.20 13.78
N ALA A 148 -23.57 0.47 13.47
CA ALA A 148 -23.95 1.61 12.63
C ALA A 148 -23.34 2.87 13.23
N LEU A 149 -22.28 3.36 12.60
CA LEU A 149 -21.61 4.56 13.07
C LEU A 149 -22.49 5.73 12.66
N ASN A 150 -23.06 6.40 13.66
CA ASN A 150 -23.78 7.66 13.46
C ASN A 150 -22.87 8.72 12.82
N GLU A 151 -21.54 8.58 12.96
CA GLU A 151 -20.53 9.47 12.37
C GLU A 151 -19.40 8.66 11.69
N ARG A 152 -19.13 8.93 10.41
CA ARG A 152 -18.00 8.32 9.66
C ARG A 152 -16.68 9.03 9.99
N THR A 153 -16.29 9.04 11.26
CA THR A 153 -15.03 9.65 11.73
C THR A 153 -14.01 8.59 12.13
N VAL A 154 -12.74 8.86 11.87
CA VAL A 154 -11.64 7.98 12.25
C VAL A 154 -10.40 8.80 12.59
N THR A 155 -9.70 8.41 13.64
CA THR A 155 -8.36 8.93 13.95
C THR A 155 -7.30 7.92 13.55
N ILE A 156 -6.24 8.38 12.90
CA ILE A 156 -5.08 7.58 12.53
C ILE A 156 -3.87 8.15 13.26
N ILE A 157 -3.12 7.28 13.94
CA ILE A 157 -1.92 7.68 14.69
C ILE A 157 -0.70 7.21 13.90
N GLY A 158 0.06 8.16 13.37
CA GLY A 158 1.20 7.98 12.48
C GLY A 158 0.89 8.41 11.05
N ALA A 159 1.72 9.30 10.51
CA ALA A 159 1.67 9.87 9.16
C ALA A 159 2.83 9.35 8.29
N GLY A 160 3.22 8.08 8.48
CA GLY A 160 4.04 7.33 7.52
C GLY A 160 3.22 6.76 6.36
N ILE A 161 3.85 5.98 5.48
CA ILE A 161 3.18 5.41 4.29
C ILE A 161 1.94 4.57 4.62
N ALA A 162 1.97 3.81 5.73
CA ALA A 162 0.84 3.01 6.18
C ALA A 162 -0.33 3.89 6.65
N GLY A 163 -0.06 4.88 7.49
CA GLY A 163 -1.10 5.77 8.02
C GLY A 163 -1.69 6.71 6.96
N ALA A 164 -0.85 7.29 6.11
CA ALA A 164 -1.30 8.13 4.99
C ALA A 164 -2.05 7.32 3.94
N GLY A 165 -1.62 6.08 3.66
CA GLY A 165 -2.34 5.15 2.80
C GLY A 165 -3.73 4.82 3.34
N THR A 166 -3.83 4.49 4.64
CA THR A 166 -5.11 4.22 5.30
C THR A 166 -6.00 5.46 5.30
N ALA A 167 -5.43 6.64 5.57
CA ALA A 167 -6.15 7.91 5.53
C ALA A 167 -6.79 8.12 4.15
N ARG A 168 -6.00 7.97 3.08
CA ARG A 168 -6.48 8.10 1.71
C ARG A 168 -7.58 7.09 1.38
N ALA A 169 -7.36 5.81 1.67
CA ALA A 169 -8.30 4.74 1.34
C ALA A 169 -9.66 4.90 2.04
N LEU A 170 -9.68 5.40 3.27
CA LEU A 170 -10.91 5.70 4.02
C LEU A 170 -11.54 7.01 3.57
N ALA A 171 -10.76 8.06 3.34
CA ALA A 171 -11.24 9.36 2.93
C ALA A 171 -11.93 9.33 1.56
N GLU A 172 -11.42 8.52 0.63
CA GLU A 172 -12.06 8.25 -0.67
C GLU A 172 -13.44 7.60 -0.49
N ARG A 173 -13.62 6.77 0.54
CA ARG A 173 -14.91 6.15 0.90
C ARG A 173 -15.80 7.03 1.79
N GLY A 174 -15.46 8.33 1.89
CA GLY A 174 -16.26 9.35 2.56
C GLY A 174 -16.05 9.47 4.07
N TRP A 175 -14.99 8.87 4.62
CA TRP A 175 -14.64 9.07 6.03
C TRP A 175 -13.99 10.43 6.26
N GLN A 176 -14.34 11.07 7.37
CA GLN A 176 -13.62 12.22 7.91
C GLN A 176 -12.45 11.70 8.76
N VAL A 177 -11.23 11.96 8.29
CA VAL A 177 -10.01 11.37 8.84
C VAL A 177 -9.19 12.44 9.54
N THR A 178 -8.87 12.21 10.81
CA THR A 178 -7.83 12.97 11.53
C THR A 178 -6.56 12.14 11.60
N VAL A 179 -5.43 12.67 11.13
CA VAL A 179 -4.12 12.01 11.20
C VAL A 179 -3.23 12.77 12.17
N LEU A 180 -2.81 12.10 13.24
CA LEU A 180 -1.92 12.66 14.26
C LEU A 180 -0.51 12.07 14.10
N ASP A 181 0.51 12.91 14.10
CA ASP A 181 1.91 12.46 14.12
C ASP A 181 2.71 13.26 15.17
N ALA A 182 3.68 12.60 15.79
CA ALA A 182 4.60 13.24 16.73
C ALA A 182 5.61 14.16 16.02
N GLY A 183 5.92 13.86 14.75
CA GLY A 183 6.80 14.66 13.90
C GLY A 183 6.21 16.02 13.55
N ASP A 184 7.10 16.93 13.16
CA ASP A 184 6.81 18.28 12.68
C ASP A 184 6.32 18.30 11.21
N ALA A 185 6.58 17.23 10.46
CA ALA A 185 6.13 17.03 9.10
C ALA A 185 5.64 15.59 8.86
N PRO A 186 4.79 15.35 7.85
CA PRO A 186 4.47 14.00 7.41
C PRO A 186 5.73 13.22 7.02
N ALA A 187 5.68 11.90 7.18
CA ALA A 187 6.80 11.00 6.91
C ALA A 187 8.06 11.24 7.78
N ALA A 188 7.95 11.83 8.97
CA ALA A 188 9.11 12.07 9.86
C ALA A 188 9.81 10.80 10.37
N GLY A 189 9.15 9.63 10.33
CA GLY A 189 9.72 8.34 10.74
C GLY A 189 10.45 7.59 9.61
N ALA A 190 10.35 6.26 9.59
CA ALA A 190 10.99 5.42 8.57
C ALA A 190 10.54 5.70 7.12
N SER A 191 9.37 6.34 6.93
CA SER A 191 8.92 6.79 5.61
C SER A 191 9.62 8.07 5.14
N GLY A 192 10.48 8.67 5.96
CA GLY A 192 11.33 9.82 5.63
C GLY A 192 12.57 9.45 4.81
N LEU A 193 12.71 8.18 4.45
CA LEU A 193 13.74 7.67 3.54
C LEU A 193 13.83 8.60 2.31
N PRO A 194 15.00 9.15 1.93
CA PRO A 194 15.09 10.09 0.83
C PRO A 194 14.63 9.49 -0.50
N VAL A 195 15.08 8.27 -0.80
CA VAL A 195 14.73 7.49 -2.00
C VAL A 195 14.63 6.01 -1.63
N GLY A 196 13.55 5.35 -2.05
CA GLY A 196 13.39 3.91 -1.97
C GLY A 196 13.46 3.26 -3.34
N VAL A 197 14.06 2.07 -3.42
CA VAL A 197 14.02 1.19 -4.60
C VAL A 197 13.07 0.04 -4.30
N VAL A 198 12.18 -0.26 -5.22
CA VAL A 198 11.15 -1.30 -5.09
C VAL A 198 11.19 -2.25 -6.28
N ALA A 199 11.05 -3.54 -6.01
CA ALA A 199 11.00 -4.62 -6.99
C ALA A 199 10.10 -5.74 -6.44
N PRO A 200 9.50 -6.58 -7.30
CA PRO A 200 8.70 -7.69 -6.83
C PRO A 200 9.58 -8.74 -6.14
N HIS A 201 9.14 -9.24 -4.99
CA HIS A 201 9.69 -10.47 -4.43
C HIS A 201 9.29 -11.67 -5.30
N THR A 202 10.24 -12.57 -5.56
CA THR A 202 10.03 -13.77 -6.38
C THR A 202 10.58 -15.00 -5.67
N SER A 203 9.88 -16.12 -5.80
CA SER A 203 10.29 -17.40 -5.20
C SER A 203 9.84 -18.57 -6.09
N HIS A 204 10.51 -19.72 -5.98
CA HIS A 204 10.22 -20.92 -6.79
C HIS A 204 8.80 -21.47 -6.61
N ASP A 205 8.23 -21.28 -5.43
CA ASP A 205 6.90 -21.75 -5.04
C ASP A 205 5.78 -20.71 -5.25
N ASP A 206 6.12 -19.53 -5.77
CA ASP A 206 5.24 -18.35 -5.78
C ASP A 206 4.55 -18.10 -4.43
N SER A 207 5.35 -18.10 -3.36
CA SER A 207 4.91 -17.91 -1.98
C SER A 207 3.94 -16.74 -1.79
N GLY A 208 3.17 -16.78 -0.70
CA GLY A 208 2.26 -15.68 -0.34
C GLY A 208 2.96 -14.30 -0.30
N VAL A 209 4.23 -14.24 0.10
CA VAL A 209 5.04 -13.01 0.08
C VAL A 209 5.26 -12.51 -1.35
N SER A 210 5.58 -13.39 -2.29
CA SER A 210 5.77 -13.05 -3.72
C SER A 210 4.50 -12.46 -4.32
N ARG A 211 3.35 -13.07 -4.00
CA ARG A 211 2.03 -12.64 -4.48
C ARG A 211 1.58 -11.31 -3.88
N LEU A 212 1.71 -11.16 -2.56
CA LEU A 212 1.49 -9.89 -1.86
C LEU A 212 2.38 -8.78 -2.42
N SER A 213 3.64 -9.10 -2.72
CA SER A 213 4.58 -8.14 -3.30
C SER A 213 4.14 -7.67 -4.69
N ARG A 214 3.62 -8.56 -5.55
CA ARG A 214 3.11 -8.17 -6.87
C ARG A 214 1.84 -7.32 -6.77
N ALA A 215 0.89 -7.73 -5.94
CA ALA A 215 -0.34 -6.97 -5.70
C ALA A 215 -0.04 -5.56 -5.14
N GLY A 216 0.89 -5.48 -4.18
CA GLY A 216 1.31 -4.23 -3.57
C GLY A 216 2.07 -3.32 -4.54
N LEU A 217 2.98 -3.87 -5.34
CA LEU A 217 3.73 -3.11 -6.34
C LEU A 217 2.79 -2.53 -7.41
N ARG A 218 1.81 -3.31 -7.89
CA ARG A 218 0.78 -2.81 -8.82
C ARG A 218 -0.01 -1.65 -8.23
N LEU A 219 -0.51 -1.80 -7.01
CA LEU A 219 -1.28 -0.75 -6.35
C LEU A 219 -0.42 0.51 -6.13
N MET A 220 0.85 0.33 -5.76
CA MET A 220 1.78 1.44 -5.61
C MET A 220 2.03 2.14 -6.96
N GLU A 221 2.29 1.41 -8.04
CA GLU A 221 2.46 1.99 -9.39
C GLU A 221 1.22 2.78 -9.82
N GLN A 222 0.02 2.19 -9.70
CA GLN A 222 -1.25 2.88 -10.00
C GLN A 222 -1.41 4.16 -9.19
N THR A 223 -1.03 4.14 -7.91
CA THR A 223 -1.13 5.29 -7.01
C THR A 223 -0.12 6.38 -7.38
N MET A 224 1.14 6.00 -7.68
CA MET A 224 2.18 6.94 -8.07
C MET A 224 1.87 7.61 -9.40
N ARG A 225 1.40 6.85 -10.41
CA ARG A 225 0.95 7.42 -11.70
C ARG A 225 -0.14 8.47 -11.54
N LEU A 226 -1.02 8.30 -10.56
CA LEU A 226 -2.10 9.24 -10.30
C LEU A 226 -1.64 10.48 -9.51
N LEU A 227 -0.76 10.30 -8.52
CA LEU A 227 -0.50 11.33 -7.51
C LEU A 227 0.86 12.05 -7.65
N LEU A 228 1.81 11.44 -8.36
CA LEU A 228 3.20 11.88 -8.43
C LEU A 228 3.63 12.24 -9.85
N THR A 229 4.66 13.08 -9.94
CA THR A 229 5.29 13.41 -11.22
C THR A 229 6.42 12.42 -11.51
N GLU A 230 6.27 11.63 -12.58
CA GLU A 230 7.31 10.69 -13.04
C GLU A 230 8.56 11.46 -13.51
N GLY A 231 9.75 10.94 -13.20
CA GLY A 231 11.04 11.59 -13.41
C GLY A 231 11.46 12.57 -12.31
N VAL A 232 10.54 12.99 -11.43
CA VAL A 232 10.82 13.95 -10.34
C VAL A 232 10.63 13.30 -8.97
N ASP A 233 9.44 12.76 -8.71
CA ASP A 233 9.09 12.16 -7.43
C ASP A 233 9.31 10.64 -7.42
N TRP A 234 9.27 10.02 -8.60
CA TRP A 234 9.41 8.58 -8.80
C TRP A 234 9.77 8.25 -10.25
N GLY A 235 10.13 7.01 -10.54
CA GLY A 235 10.29 6.54 -11.92
C GLY A 235 10.13 5.03 -12.05
N CYS A 236 9.29 4.59 -13.00
CA CYS A 236 9.12 3.18 -13.35
C CYS A 236 10.20 2.74 -14.36
N THR A 237 11.46 2.89 -13.97
CA THR A 237 12.62 2.66 -14.85
C THR A 237 13.02 1.20 -14.95
N GLY A 238 12.34 0.31 -14.24
CA GLY A 238 12.77 -1.04 -13.93
C GLY A 238 13.93 -1.08 -12.93
N VAL A 239 14.20 -2.27 -12.37
CA VAL A 239 15.25 -2.52 -11.38
C VAL A 239 16.02 -3.79 -11.73
N ARG A 240 17.35 -3.74 -11.64
CA ARG A 240 18.23 -4.91 -11.78
C ARG A 240 18.51 -5.52 -10.41
N GLU A 241 18.07 -6.76 -10.19
CA GLU A 241 18.38 -7.53 -8.99
C GLU A 241 19.63 -8.39 -9.19
N ARG A 242 20.60 -8.29 -8.28
CA ARG A 242 21.76 -9.19 -8.18
C ARG A 242 21.53 -10.23 -7.09
N ARG A 243 21.58 -11.52 -7.44
CA ARG A 243 21.39 -12.63 -6.49
C ARG A 243 22.72 -13.22 -6.05
N LEU A 244 23.38 -12.56 -5.10
CA LEU A 244 24.70 -12.91 -4.60
C LEU A 244 24.65 -14.11 -3.63
N PRO A 245 25.37 -15.22 -3.92
CA PRO A 245 25.42 -16.39 -3.04
C PRO A 245 25.81 -16.05 -1.59
N GLY A 246 25.05 -16.55 -0.62
CA GLY A 246 25.30 -16.33 0.82
C GLY A 246 25.02 -14.92 1.34
N LYS A 247 24.81 -13.94 0.46
CA LYS A 247 24.55 -12.53 0.82
C LYS A 247 23.08 -12.13 0.57
N THR A 248 22.44 -12.67 -0.47
CA THR A 248 21.03 -12.43 -0.76
C THR A 248 20.16 -13.64 -0.46
N ARG A 249 18.84 -13.43 -0.34
CA ARG A 249 17.88 -14.54 -0.28
C ARG A 249 17.95 -15.35 -1.58
N ARG A 250 17.66 -16.66 -1.49
CA ARG A 250 17.42 -17.48 -2.69
C ARG A 250 16.14 -16.98 -3.35
N GLY A 251 16.29 -16.20 -4.42
CA GLY A 251 15.19 -15.87 -5.33
C GLY A 251 14.86 -17.04 -6.24
N GLY A 252 13.86 -16.89 -7.09
CA GLY A 252 13.48 -17.90 -8.06
C GLY A 252 12.13 -17.59 -8.68
N VAL A 253 11.73 -18.39 -9.67
CA VAL A 253 10.37 -18.37 -10.22
C VAL A 253 9.87 -19.81 -10.37
N PRO A 254 8.55 -20.03 -10.37
CA PRO A 254 7.98 -21.33 -10.71
C PRO A 254 8.39 -21.78 -12.11
N LEU A 255 8.47 -23.09 -12.33
CA LEU A 255 8.74 -23.64 -13.68
C LEU A 255 7.69 -23.23 -14.70
N SER A 256 6.42 -23.07 -14.29
CA SER A 256 5.35 -22.59 -15.17
C SER A 256 5.61 -21.16 -15.68
N TRP A 257 6.37 -20.33 -14.95
CA TRP A 257 6.75 -19.00 -15.42
C TRP A 257 7.83 -19.04 -16.50
N LEU A 258 8.55 -20.15 -16.65
CA LEU A 258 9.56 -20.32 -17.71
C LEU A 258 8.95 -20.89 -18.99
N HIS A 259 7.80 -21.55 -18.90
CA HIS A 259 7.16 -22.25 -20.02
C HIS A 259 5.75 -21.71 -20.27
N GLU A 260 4.77 -22.12 -19.46
CA GLU A 260 3.33 -21.86 -19.67
C GLU A 260 2.93 -20.39 -19.58
N HIS A 261 3.61 -19.61 -18.74
CA HIS A 261 3.28 -18.22 -18.43
C HIS A 261 4.42 -17.24 -18.76
N ALA A 262 5.39 -17.64 -19.58
CA ALA A 262 6.61 -16.87 -19.83
C ALA A 262 6.35 -15.41 -20.21
N HIS A 263 5.44 -15.16 -21.17
CA HIS A 263 5.09 -13.79 -21.58
C HIS A 263 4.58 -12.94 -20.40
N THR A 264 3.61 -13.45 -19.65
CA THR A 264 3.00 -12.73 -18.53
C THR A 264 3.95 -12.60 -17.33
N ALA A 265 4.80 -13.60 -17.09
CA ALA A 265 5.78 -13.60 -16.02
C ALA A 265 6.90 -12.58 -16.28
N ASN A 266 7.30 -12.41 -17.55
CA ASN A 266 8.36 -11.48 -17.94
C ASN A 266 8.03 -10.02 -17.61
N ASP A 267 6.75 -9.65 -17.52
CA ASP A 267 6.31 -8.33 -17.03
C ASP A 267 6.75 -8.06 -15.58
N TRP A 268 6.94 -9.12 -14.77
CA TRP A 268 7.37 -9.03 -13.38
C TRP A 268 8.86 -9.26 -13.21
N THR A 269 9.39 -10.28 -13.87
CA THR A 269 10.80 -10.65 -13.75
C THR A 269 11.25 -11.52 -14.90
N HIS A 270 12.48 -11.31 -15.35
CA HIS A 270 13.17 -12.23 -16.23
C HIS A 270 14.68 -12.09 -16.04
N LYS A 271 15.47 -12.93 -16.74
CA LYS A 271 16.92 -12.82 -16.73
C LYS A 271 17.33 -11.44 -17.26
N ALA A 272 18.23 -10.74 -16.56
CA ALA A 272 18.71 -9.47 -17.06
C ALA A 272 19.51 -9.69 -18.36
N PRO A 273 19.28 -8.90 -19.42
CA PRO A 273 20.00 -9.05 -20.68
C PRO A 273 21.48 -8.66 -20.52
N PRO A 274 22.38 -9.19 -21.38
CA PRO A 274 23.77 -8.74 -21.44
C PRO A 274 23.87 -7.21 -21.60
N PRO A 275 24.88 -6.55 -21.01
CA PRO A 275 26.07 -7.12 -20.36
C PRO A 275 25.89 -7.47 -18.87
N ALA A 276 24.65 -7.61 -18.38
CA ALA A 276 24.42 -7.98 -16.98
C ALA A 276 24.99 -9.39 -16.65
N PRO A 277 25.49 -9.60 -15.42
CA PRO A 277 26.06 -10.89 -15.01
C PRO A 277 25.01 -12.00 -14.87
N ASP A 278 25.48 -13.25 -14.82
CA ASP A 278 24.66 -14.46 -14.73
C ASP A 278 23.86 -14.61 -13.42
N ASP A 279 24.07 -13.76 -12.43
CA ASP A 279 23.27 -13.68 -11.22
C ASP A 279 22.22 -12.55 -11.25
N ALA A 280 22.13 -11.81 -12.37
CA ALA A 280 21.26 -10.64 -12.51
C ALA A 280 19.87 -10.96 -13.10
N TYR A 281 18.84 -10.34 -12.53
CA TYR A 281 17.45 -10.39 -13.01
C TYR A 281 16.94 -8.98 -13.25
N TRP A 282 16.13 -8.82 -14.29
CA TRP A 282 15.46 -7.58 -14.62
C TRP A 282 14.02 -7.62 -14.13
N HIS A 283 13.60 -6.56 -13.44
CA HIS A 283 12.23 -6.34 -12.98
C HIS A 283 11.66 -5.12 -13.70
N PRO A 284 10.91 -5.29 -14.81
CA PRO A 284 10.45 -4.16 -15.62
C PRO A 284 9.58 -3.16 -14.84
N ARG A 285 8.78 -3.66 -13.89
CA ARG A 285 7.91 -2.87 -13.03
C ARG A 285 8.58 -2.42 -11.74
N GLY A 286 9.88 -2.67 -11.59
CA GLY A 286 10.67 -2.09 -10.52
C GLY A 286 10.74 -0.57 -10.67
N ALA A 287 10.85 0.13 -9.55
CA ALA A 287 10.85 1.58 -9.54
C ALA A 287 11.76 2.16 -8.45
N TRP A 288 12.08 3.43 -8.59
CA TRP A 288 12.49 4.26 -7.46
C TRP A 288 11.39 5.26 -7.12
N LEU A 289 11.30 5.68 -5.86
CA LEU A 289 10.38 6.74 -5.42
C LEU A 289 10.93 7.51 -4.21
N ARG A 290 10.46 8.76 -4.05
CA ARG A 290 10.64 9.60 -2.87
C ARG A 290 9.42 9.45 -1.93
N PRO A 291 9.47 8.57 -0.92
CA PRO A 291 8.29 8.19 -0.13
C PRO A 291 7.63 9.36 0.59
N ALA A 292 8.39 10.36 1.06
CA ALA A 292 7.84 11.55 1.69
C ALA A 292 6.90 12.34 0.75
N GLN A 293 7.19 12.37 -0.56
CA GLN A 293 6.33 13.04 -1.54
C GLN A 293 5.02 12.27 -1.71
N LEU A 294 5.09 10.93 -1.80
CA LEU A 294 3.91 10.07 -1.84
C LEU A 294 3.04 10.26 -0.59
N VAL A 295 3.64 10.27 0.61
CA VAL A 295 2.92 10.51 1.86
C VAL A 295 2.20 11.85 1.86
N ARG A 296 2.87 12.94 1.46
CA ARG A 296 2.23 14.27 1.38
C ARG A 296 1.05 14.26 0.40
N LYS A 297 1.21 13.67 -0.78
CA LYS A 297 0.12 13.57 -1.75
C LYS A 297 -1.02 12.70 -1.25
N LEU A 298 -0.74 11.60 -0.55
CA LEU A 298 -1.77 10.75 0.06
C LEU A 298 -2.59 11.51 1.12
N LEU A 299 -1.96 12.39 1.91
CA LEU A 299 -2.67 13.21 2.90
C LEU A 299 -3.44 14.39 2.31
N ASN A 300 -3.12 14.84 1.08
CA ASN A 300 -3.77 15.96 0.42
C ASN A 300 -5.18 15.62 -0.10
N HIS A 301 -6.17 15.59 0.78
CA HIS A 301 -7.57 15.30 0.47
C HIS A 301 -8.51 16.15 1.34
N PRO A 302 -9.66 16.62 0.83
CA PRO A 302 -10.59 17.45 1.61
C PRO A 302 -11.09 16.80 2.90
N ASN A 303 -11.25 15.47 2.92
CA ASN A 303 -11.68 14.73 4.12
C ASN A 303 -10.53 14.32 5.05
N ILE A 304 -9.29 14.75 4.80
CA ILE A 304 -8.13 14.41 5.65
C ILE A 304 -7.62 15.68 6.33
N ARG A 305 -7.63 15.69 7.66
CA ARG A 305 -6.97 16.68 8.48
C ARG A 305 -5.71 16.08 9.10
N TRP A 306 -4.55 16.61 8.77
CA TRP A 306 -3.28 16.22 9.40
C TRP A 306 -2.87 17.22 10.49
N GLN A 307 -2.29 16.70 11.57
CA GLN A 307 -1.73 17.48 12.67
C GLN A 307 -0.38 16.88 13.12
N GLY A 308 0.69 17.65 12.95
CA GLY A 308 2.01 17.37 13.53
C GLY A 308 2.13 17.80 14.99
N HIS A 309 3.27 17.49 15.61
CA HIS A 309 3.55 17.75 17.04
C HIS A 309 2.49 17.15 18.00
N ALA A 310 1.73 16.16 17.53
CA ALA A 310 0.69 15.48 18.27
C ALA A 310 1.21 14.12 18.74
N ARG A 311 2.04 14.14 19.79
CA ARG A 311 2.61 12.92 20.36
C ARG A 311 1.55 12.21 21.20
N VAL A 312 0.90 11.21 20.62
CA VAL A 312 0.01 10.31 21.36
C VAL A 312 0.85 9.39 22.25
N ASP A 313 0.51 9.31 23.52
CA ASP A 313 1.15 8.41 24.48
C ASP A 313 0.19 7.42 25.15
N ALA A 314 -1.13 7.65 25.09
CA ALA A 314 -2.13 6.72 25.59
C ALA A 314 -3.44 6.73 24.79
N LEU A 315 -4.15 5.61 24.90
CA LEU A 315 -5.50 5.40 24.36
C LEU A 315 -6.42 4.94 25.48
N LYS A 316 -7.62 5.50 25.55
CA LYS A 316 -8.63 5.08 26.52
C LYS A 316 -9.97 4.87 25.85
N CYS A 317 -10.55 3.69 26.03
CA CYS A 317 -11.93 3.45 25.65
C CYS A 317 -12.86 4.02 26.73
N ILE A 318 -13.85 4.83 26.34
CA ILE A 318 -14.92 5.32 27.21
C ILE A 318 -16.25 4.76 26.71
N THR A 319 -17.05 4.25 27.65
CA THR A 319 -18.37 3.68 27.38
C THR A 319 -19.43 4.70 27.77
N HIS A 320 -20.26 5.14 26.83
CA HIS A 320 -21.45 5.94 27.18
C HIS A 320 -22.60 4.98 27.54
N GLU A 321 -22.95 4.91 28.82
CA GLU A 321 -24.26 4.38 29.22
C GLU A 321 -25.34 5.32 28.68
N LYS A 322 -26.33 4.78 27.95
CA LYS A 322 -27.53 5.56 27.63
C LYS A 322 -28.24 5.84 28.96
N HIS A 323 -28.34 7.12 29.32
CA HIS A 323 -29.21 7.57 30.41
C HIS A 323 -30.59 6.92 30.27
N GLU A 324 -31.05 6.27 31.34
CA GLU A 324 -32.39 5.69 31.46
C GLU A 324 -33.45 6.72 31.05
N ALA A 325 -34.12 6.46 29.94
CA ALA A 325 -35.35 7.15 29.61
C ALA A 325 -36.41 6.68 30.61
N SER A 326 -36.71 7.56 31.57
CA SER A 326 -37.90 7.65 32.42
C SER A 326 -38.96 6.54 32.24
N ASN A 327 -39.19 5.81 33.33
CA ASN A 327 -40.35 5.01 33.68
C ASN A 327 -41.63 5.30 32.88
N ALA A 328 -41.90 4.49 31.86
CA ALA A 328 -43.25 4.26 31.35
C ALA A 328 -43.45 2.74 31.22
N PRO A 329 -44.52 2.15 31.81
CA PRO A 329 -44.74 0.71 31.75
C PRO A 329 -45.30 0.30 30.37
N THR A 330 -44.57 -0.55 29.65
CA THR A 330 -45.03 -1.17 28.39
C THR A 330 -45.25 -2.67 28.61
N PRO A 331 -46.27 -3.29 27.98
CA PRO A 331 -46.71 -4.64 28.33
C PRO A 331 -45.76 -5.74 27.85
N GLN A 332 -45.68 -6.81 28.63
CA GLN A 332 -44.97 -8.05 28.36
C GLN A 332 -45.46 -8.68 27.06
N THR A 333 -44.60 -8.79 26.04
CA THR A 333 -44.53 -9.92 25.09
C THR A 333 -43.44 -9.65 24.05
N THR A 334 -42.28 -10.29 24.17
CA THR A 334 -41.40 -10.81 23.09
C THR A 334 -40.04 -11.23 23.67
N ASN A 335 -39.42 -12.23 23.02
CA ASN A 335 -38.25 -13.02 23.44
C ASN A 335 -37.05 -12.23 24.05
N PRO A 336 -36.39 -12.73 25.12
CA PRO A 336 -35.25 -12.05 25.76
C PRO A 336 -33.88 -12.14 25.05
N ALA A 337 -33.79 -12.62 23.80
CA ALA A 337 -32.49 -12.97 23.19
C ALA A 337 -31.86 -11.90 22.26
N HIS A 338 -32.46 -10.72 22.06
CA HIS A 338 -31.98 -9.78 21.03
C HIS A 338 -31.86 -8.29 21.42
N LEU A 339 -31.93 -7.94 22.70
CA LEU A 339 -31.55 -6.60 23.16
C LEU A 339 -30.16 -6.62 23.80
N ALA A 340 -29.14 -6.81 22.96
CA ALA A 340 -27.77 -6.48 23.36
C ALA A 340 -27.68 -4.96 23.52
N ASN A 341 -27.45 -4.54 24.76
CA ASN A 341 -27.25 -3.16 25.17
C ASN A 341 -26.02 -2.59 24.43
N THR A 342 -26.22 -1.88 23.32
CA THR A 342 -25.14 -1.32 22.50
C THR A 342 -24.69 0.03 23.07
N SER A 343 -23.93 -0.02 24.16
CA SER A 343 -23.16 1.14 24.59
C SER A 343 -22.07 1.39 23.54
N ALA A 344 -22.17 2.48 22.78
CA ALA A 344 -21.17 2.83 21.78
C ALA A 344 -19.86 3.19 22.50
N SER A 345 -18.83 2.37 22.27
CA SER A 345 -17.46 2.66 22.71
C SER A 345 -16.91 3.84 21.91
N LYS A 346 -16.37 4.85 22.61
CA LYS A 346 -15.63 5.95 22.00
C LYS A 346 -14.19 5.90 22.50
N TRP A 347 -13.24 6.22 21.63
CA TRP A 347 -11.83 6.23 21.96
C TRP A 347 -11.35 7.64 22.21
N GLN A 348 -10.74 7.88 23.37
CA GLN A 348 -9.96 9.07 23.65
C GLN A 348 -8.50 8.82 23.28
N VAL A 349 -7.93 9.74 22.52
CA VAL A 349 -6.54 9.74 22.11
C VAL A 349 -5.81 10.82 22.89
N LEU A 350 -4.83 10.43 23.72
CA LEU A 350 -4.25 11.29 24.74
C LEU A 350 -2.79 11.64 24.47
N GLN A 351 -2.42 12.84 24.92
CA GLN A 351 -1.05 13.30 25.10
C GLN A 351 -0.90 13.79 26.54
N GLY A 352 -0.25 13.00 27.38
CA GLY A 352 -0.32 13.12 28.83
C GLY A 352 -1.78 13.02 29.29
N ASN A 353 -2.25 14.02 30.04
CA ASN A 353 -3.65 14.09 30.49
C ASN A 353 -4.57 14.84 29.53
N LYS A 354 -4.05 15.36 28.42
CA LYS A 354 -4.83 16.12 27.45
C LYS A 354 -5.45 15.17 26.42
N VAL A 355 -6.76 15.21 26.28
CA VAL A 355 -7.47 14.59 25.16
C VAL A 355 -7.19 15.41 23.89
N LEU A 356 -6.52 14.81 22.92
CA LEU A 356 -6.27 15.43 21.62
C LEU A 356 -7.49 15.31 20.71
N VAL A 357 -8.12 14.13 20.68
CA VAL A 357 -9.31 13.85 19.89
C VAL A 357 -10.09 12.69 20.51
N GLU A 358 -11.40 12.71 20.33
CA GLU A 358 -12.25 11.55 20.58
C GLU A 358 -12.81 11.02 19.26
N SER A 359 -12.80 9.71 19.06
CA SER A 359 -13.24 9.11 17.80
C SER A 359 -13.90 7.77 18.03
N SER A 360 -14.86 7.41 17.18
CA SER A 360 -15.46 6.07 17.18
C SER A 360 -14.49 4.99 16.73
N ARG A 361 -13.49 5.34 15.93
CA ARG A 361 -12.46 4.41 15.46
C ARG A 361 -11.08 5.02 15.50
N VAL A 362 -10.10 4.20 15.87
CA VAL A 362 -8.68 4.56 15.86
C VAL A 362 -7.90 3.52 15.06
N VAL A 363 -7.00 3.97 14.18
CA VAL A 363 -6.04 3.11 13.48
C VAL A 363 -4.61 3.43 13.91
N LEU A 364 -3.89 2.41 14.39
CA LEU A 364 -2.49 2.51 14.79
C LEU A 364 -1.57 2.25 13.60
N ALA A 365 -0.84 3.28 13.18
CA ALA A 365 0.17 3.26 12.12
C ALA A 365 1.49 3.91 12.59
N ALA A 366 1.77 3.89 13.90
CA ALA A 366 2.85 4.60 14.58
C ALA A 366 4.22 3.88 14.54
N GLY A 367 4.45 3.02 13.53
CA GLY A 367 5.69 2.26 13.41
C GLY A 367 6.02 1.44 14.66
N PRO A 368 7.26 1.48 15.19
CA PRO A 368 7.62 0.81 16.44
C PRO A 368 6.78 1.25 17.65
N GLY A 369 6.27 2.49 17.66
CA GLY A 369 5.48 3.04 18.76
C GLY A 369 4.10 2.40 18.92
N SER A 370 3.61 1.66 17.91
CA SER A 370 2.30 1.01 17.96
C SER A 370 2.16 0.03 19.13
N ALA A 371 3.22 -0.69 19.50
CA ALA A 371 3.16 -1.65 20.62
C ALA A 371 2.88 -0.97 21.96
N ALA A 372 3.54 0.17 22.23
CA ALA A 372 3.32 0.92 23.47
C ALA A 372 1.89 1.47 23.56
N LEU A 373 1.33 1.96 22.44
CA LEU A 373 -0.06 2.42 22.41
C LEU A 373 -1.07 1.29 22.62
N ILE A 374 -0.83 0.11 22.04
CA ILE A 374 -1.67 -1.07 22.27
C ILE A 374 -1.68 -1.45 23.76
N ALA A 375 -0.51 -1.43 24.41
CA ALA A 375 -0.41 -1.73 25.84
C ALA A 375 -1.21 -0.76 26.72
N THR A 376 -1.44 0.49 26.30
CA THR A 376 -2.34 1.41 27.04
C THR A 376 -3.82 1.10 26.84
N ALA A 377 -4.16 0.40 25.77
CA ALA A 377 -5.54 0.11 25.36
C ALA A 377 -6.04 -1.27 25.82
N THR A 378 -5.16 -2.16 26.25
CA THR A 378 -5.48 -3.49 26.80
C THR A 378 -5.57 -3.45 28.32
N GLU A 379 -6.48 -4.23 28.90
CA GLU A 379 -6.69 -4.26 30.36
C GLU A 379 -5.46 -4.78 31.12
N ASP A 380 -4.73 -5.73 30.53
CA ASP A 380 -3.57 -6.40 31.12
C ASP A 380 -2.22 -5.76 30.69
N GLY A 381 -2.26 -4.69 29.89
CA GLY A 381 -1.06 -4.07 29.33
C GLY A 381 -0.37 -4.90 28.24
N SER A 382 -1.00 -5.96 27.73
CA SER A 382 -0.42 -6.80 26.69
C SER A 382 -0.33 -6.08 25.34
N ALA A 383 0.70 -6.39 24.57
CA ALA A 383 0.88 -5.91 23.21
C ALA A 383 1.65 -6.93 22.36
N PRO A 384 1.42 -6.98 21.04
CA PRO A 384 2.20 -7.83 20.16
C PRO A 384 3.67 -7.39 20.15
N ARG A 385 4.59 -8.37 20.07
CA ARG A 385 6.03 -8.09 20.00
C ARG A 385 6.43 -7.52 18.64
N ILE A 386 6.37 -6.20 18.53
CA ILE A 386 6.83 -5.42 17.37
C ILE A 386 8.28 -5.02 17.61
N ASN A 387 9.20 -5.57 16.84
CA ASN A 387 10.63 -5.33 17.03
C ASN A 387 11.09 -4.18 16.14
N PRO A 388 11.89 -3.22 16.66
CA PRO A 388 12.51 -2.19 15.86
C PRO A 388 13.53 -2.78 14.89
N LEU A 389 13.73 -2.08 13.79
CA LEU A 389 14.69 -2.45 12.75
C LEU A 389 15.30 -1.17 12.18
N ARG A 390 16.43 -0.76 12.74
CA ARG A 390 17.17 0.40 12.29
C ARG A 390 17.84 0.13 10.94
N GLY A 391 17.99 1.17 10.13
CA GLY A 391 18.82 1.15 8.92
C GLY A 391 19.24 2.55 8.52
N GLN A 392 20.43 2.63 7.95
CA GLN A 392 21.04 3.85 7.45
C GLN A 392 21.34 3.72 5.95
N VAL A 393 20.99 4.75 5.20
CA VAL A 393 21.37 4.97 3.80
C VAL A 393 22.49 6.01 3.76
N SER A 394 23.45 5.79 2.87
CA SER A 394 24.50 6.76 2.53
C SER A 394 24.15 7.44 1.21
N TRP A 395 24.40 8.72 1.08
CA TRP A 395 24.13 9.47 -0.14
C TRP A 395 25.14 10.61 -0.35
N GLY A 396 25.25 11.09 -1.58
CA GLY A 396 26.12 12.21 -1.94
C GLY A 396 25.69 12.83 -3.27
N LEU A 397 26.35 13.92 -3.66
CA LEU A 397 26.03 14.63 -4.90
C LEU A 397 26.74 13.99 -6.09
N MET A 398 26.05 13.95 -7.24
CA MET A 398 26.63 13.53 -8.52
C MET A 398 27.75 14.47 -8.98
N ALA A 399 27.74 15.73 -8.54
CA ALA A 399 28.78 16.71 -8.84
C ALA A 399 30.14 16.34 -8.22
N ASP A 400 30.15 15.56 -7.14
CA ASP A 400 31.38 15.10 -6.47
C ASP A 400 31.90 13.76 -7.04
N VAL A 401 31.12 13.10 -7.90
CA VAL A 401 31.53 11.83 -8.53
C VAL A 401 32.62 12.11 -9.57
N PRO A 402 33.73 11.34 -9.58
CA PRO A 402 34.77 11.48 -10.60
C PRO A 402 34.22 11.40 -12.03
N ALA A 403 34.62 12.35 -12.89
CA ALA A 403 34.17 12.38 -14.27
C ALA A 403 34.54 11.08 -15.01
N GLY A 404 33.58 10.52 -15.75
CA GLY A 404 33.76 9.25 -16.47
C GLY A 404 33.64 7.99 -15.61
N ALA A 405 33.34 8.12 -14.30
CA ALA A 405 33.06 6.97 -13.45
C ALA A 405 31.87 6.15 -13.97
N TYR A 406 31.99 4.82 -13.87
CA TYR A 406 30.89 3.92 -14.20
C TYR A 406 29.78 4.01 -13.16
N MET A 407 28.55 4.22 -13.65
CA MET A 407 27.32 4.17 -12.87
C MET A 407 26.31 3.28 -13.61
N PRO A 408 25.61 2.35 -12.92
CA PRO A 408 24.60 1.52 -13.57
C PRO A 408 23.47 2.38 -14.14
N ALA A 409 23.02 2.11 -15.37
CA ALA A 409 21.99 2.90 -16.04
C ALA A 409 20.61 2.86 -15.35
N THR A 410 20.37 1.84 -14.53
CA THR A 410 19.10 1.59 -13.85
C THR A 410 19.36 1.30 -12.37
N PRO A 411 18.37 1.52 -11.48
CA PRO A 411 18.52 1.17 -10.09
C PRO A 411 18.88 -0.32 -9.92
N VAL A 412 19.76 -0.60 -8.97
CA VAL A 412 20.21 -1.96 -8.65
C VAL A 412 19.77 -2.32 -7.23
N ASN A 413 19.33 -3.56 -7.02
CA ASN A 413 19.08 -4.11 -5.69
C ASN A 413 19.71 -5.52 -5.53
N GLY A 414 19.77 -6.00 -4.28
CA GLY A 414 20.39 -7.27 -3.91
C GLY A 414 20.85 -7.22 -2.46
N ASN A 415 22.16 -7.25 -2.23
CA ASN A 415 22.76 -7.01 -0.91
C ASN A 415 22.78 -5.50 -0.58
N GLY A 416 21.59 -4.90 -0.47
CA GLY A 416 21.40 -3.45 -0.48
C GLY A 416 20.83 -2.99 -1.83
N SER A 417 20.91 -1.69 -2.08
CA SER A 417 20.45 -1.04 -3.30
C SER A 417 21.31 0.16 -3.65
N PHE A 418 21.34 0.50 -4.93
CA PHE A 418 21.99 1.69 -5.47
C PHE A 418 21.07 2.36 -6.49
N VAL A 419 20.97 3.69 -6.40
CA VAL A 419 20.28 4.53 -7.38
C VAL A 419 20.97 5.88 -7.46
N HIS A 420 21.03 6.47 -8.64
CA HIS A 420 21.67 7.77 -8.86
C HIS A 420 20.84 8.64 -9.80
N ASN A 421 21.35 9.85 -10.03
CA ASN A 421 20.66 10.88 -10.80
C ASN A 421 19.27 11.23 -10.28
N ILE A 422 19.08 11.15 -8.96
CA ILE A 422 17.82 11.56 -8.34
C ILE A 422 17.90 13.03 -7.95
N THR A 423 16.93 13.81 -8.43
CA THR A 423 16.82 15.23 -8.12
C THR A 423 16.66 15.45 -6.61
N SER A 424 17.57 16.23 -6.04
CA SER A 424 17.53 16.71 -4.66
C SER A 424 17.63 18.24 -4.62
N PRO A 425 17.33 18.90 -3.48
CA PRO A 425 17.44 20.36 -3.35
C PRO A 425 18.82 20.91 -3.70
N ASP A 426 19.88 20.15 -3.41
CA ASP A 426 21.28 20.56 -3.59
C ASP A 426 21.87 20.10 -4.93
N GLY A 427 21.03 19.51 -5.80
CA GLY A 427 21.42 18.99 -7.11
C GLY A 427 21.13 17.50 -7.28
N SER A 428 21.63 16.93 -8.38
CA SER A 428 21.50 15.50 -8.67
C SER A 428 22.29 14.66 -7.66
N ALA A 429 21.69 13.62 -7.08
CA ALA A 429 22.28 12.83 -6.00
C ALA A 429 22.25 11.32 -6.27
N TRP A 430 23.17 10.60 -5.62
CA TRP A 430 23.23 9.14 -5.55
C TRP A 430 22.93 8.64 -4.13
N TYR A 431 22.37 7.44 -4.03
CA TYR A 431 21.94 6.81 -2.77
C TYR A 431 22.34 5.34 -2.76
N THR A 432 22.93 4.87 -1.65
CA THR A 432 23.25 3.46 -1.44
C THR A 432 22.91 2.99 -0.03
N GLY A 433 22.55 1.72 0.09
CA GLY A 433 22.29 1.09 1.37
C GLY A 433 21.10 0.14 1.34
N ALA A 434 20.39 -0.12 2.43
CA ALA A 434 20.61 0.39 3.79
C ALA A 434 21.19 -0.69 4.71
N THR A 435 21.83 -0.27 5.79
CA THR A 435 22.17 -1.15 6.94
C THR A 435 20.94 -1.86 7.50
N TYR A 436 21.15 -2.97 8.23
CA TYR A 436 20.06 -3.79 8.77
C TYR A 436 20.34 -4.19 10.22
N ASP A 437 19.95 -3.33 11.15
CA ASP A 437 20.25 -3.47 12.57
C ASP A 437 18.99 -3.82 13.37
N ARG A 438 19.01 -5.00 14.01
CA ARG A 438 17.89 -5.55 14.81
C ARG A 438 18.02 -5.27 16.30
N ILE A 439 19.12 -4.66 16.73
CA ILE A 439 19.46 -4.43 18.12
C ILE A 439 19.17 -2.98 18.49
N ASN A 440 19.67 -2.03 17.69
CA ASN A 440 19.49 -0.61 17.97
C ASN A 440 18.14 -0.10 17.46
N GLY A 441 17.49 0.73 18.27
CA GLY A 441 16.19 1.34 17.99
C GLY A 441 16.21 2.86 17.85
N ASP A 442 17.40 3.49 17.80
CA ASP A 442 17.55 4.93 17.59
C ASP A 442 17.87 5.25 16.11
N ALA A 443 17.64 6.50 15.69
CA ALA A 443 17.87 6.94 14.31
C ALA A 443 19.17 7.74 14.16
N ARG A 444 20.17 7.57 15.04
CA ARG A 444 21.42 8.32 14.93
C ARG A 444 22.25 7.84 13.75
N LEU A 445 23.04 8.71 13.15
CA LEU A 445 24.00 8.33 12.11
C LEU A 445 25.25 7.70 12.75
N LEU A 446 25.79 6.68 12.08
CA LEU A 446 27.00 5.99 12.51
C LEU A 446 27.99 5.90 11.34
N ASP A 447 29.26 6.20 11.60
CA ASP A 447 30.31 6.09 10.57
C ASP A 447 30.53 4.63 10.15
N ALA A 448 30.40 3.69 11.10
CA ALA A 448 30.45 2.26 10.83
C ALA A 448 29.36 1.82 9.83
N ASP A 449 28.19 2.46 9.85
CA ASP A 449 27.11 2.17 8.90
C ASP A 449 27.41 2.72 7.49
N HIS A 450 28.18 3.80 7.38
CA HIS A 450 28.70 4.27 6.08
C HIS A 450 29.68 3.25 5.51
N ALA A 451 30.60 2.75 6.34
CA ALA A 451 31.53 1.69 5.93
C ALA A 451 30.81 0.39 5.51
N GLU A 452 29.79 -0.04 6.28
CA GLU A 452 28.98 -1.22 5.93
C GLU A 452 28.22 -1.02 4.60
N ASN A 453 27.68 0.17 4.36
CA ASN A 453 27.01 0.47 3.10
C ASN A 453 27.98 0.42 1.91
N LEU A 454 29.23 0.90 2.07
CA LEU A 454 30.26 0.78 1.03
C LEU A 454 30.65 -0.69 0.79
N GLU A 455 30.84 -1.50 1.82
CA GLU A 455 31.13 -2.94 1.69
C GLU A 455 30.02 -3.66 0.90
N ARG A 456 28.76 -3.31 1.20
CA ARG A 456 27.60 -3.85 0.49
C ARG A 456 27.57 -3.42 -0.97
N LEU A 457 27.86 -2.15 -1.26
CA LEU A 457 27.97 -1.66 -2.62
C LEU A 457 29.12 -2.34 -3.36
N GLN A 458 30.26 -2.59 -2.71
CA GLN A 458 31.39 -3.33 -3.30
C GLN A 458 31.00 -4.73 -3.74
N ALA A 459 30.15 -5.42 -2.98
CA ALA A 459 29.61 -6.72 -3.37
C ALA A 459 28.57 -6.61 -4.50
N LEU A 460 27.80 -5.51 -4.55
CA LEU A 460 26.68 -5.32 -5.46
C LEU A 460 27.10 -4.79 -6.83
N GLU A 461 27.89 -3.72 -6.87
CA GLU A 461 28.40 -3.01 -8.05
C GLU A 461 29.86 -2.55 -7.79
N PRO A 462 30.86 -3.44 -8.02
CA PRO A 462 32.25 -3.20 -7.66
C PRO A 462 32.87 -1.92 -8.25
N ASP A 463 32.62 -1.65 -9.54
CA ASP A 463 33.20 -0.49 -10.24
C ASP A 463 32.60 0.82 -9.73
N THR A 464 31.30 0.82 -9.43
CA THR A 464 30.63 1.97 -8.80
C THR A 464 31.12 2.18 -7.38
N ALA A 465 31.31 1.12 -6.60
CA ALA A 465 31.89 1.23 -5.26
C ALA A 465 33.30 1.82 -5.29
N ALA A 466 34.15 1.36 -6.21
CA ALA A 466 35.50 1.88 -6.40
C ALA A 466 35.50 3.38 -6.76
N ALA A 467 34.57 3.81 -7.62
CA ALA A 467 34.43 5.22 -7.98
C ALA A 467 33.99 6.10 -6.80
N LEU A 468 33.16 5.57 -5.89
CA LEU A 468 32.65 6.32 -4.73
C LEU A 468 33.55 6.23 -3.49
N ALA A 469 34.46 5.26 -3.41
CA ALA A 469 35.31 5.03 -2.25
C ALA A 469 36.08 6.29 -1.76
N PRO A 470 36.63 7.16 -2.64
CA PRO A 470 37.26 8.41 -2.19
C PRO A 470 36.30 9.35 -1.46
N LEU A 471 35.01 9.36 -1.81
CA LEU A 471 34.00 10.17 -1.12
C LEU A 471 33.72 9.58 0.27
N PHE A 472 33.59 8.26 0.39
CA PHE A 472 33.41 7.60 1.69
C PHE A 472 34.59 7.82 2.64
N ALA A 473 35.81 7.97 2.14
CA ALA A 473 36.99 8.30 2.95
C ALA A 473 36.92 9.69 3.62
N THR A 474 35.99 10.55 3.20
CA THR A 474 35.74 11.86 3.82
C THR A 474 34.78 11.82 5.01
N VAL A 475 34.14 10.68 5.29
CA VAL A 475 33.27 10.50 6.46
C VAL A 475 34.10 10.71 7.73
N GLY A 476 33.57 11.48 8.68
CA GLY A 476 34.26 11.82 9.94
C GLY A 476 35.30 12.95 9.82
N THR A 477 35.49 13.53 8.63
CA THR A 477 36.34 14.72 8.42
C THR A 477 35.54 16.02 8.60
N ASP A 478 36.21 17.18 8.58
CA ASP A 478 35.57 18.50 8.65
C ASP A 478 34.77 18.88 7.39
N ALA A 479 34.94 18.14 6.29
CA ALA A 479 34.29 18.40 5.00
C ALA A 479 33.77 17.10 4.33
N PRO A 480 32.79 16.42 4.92
CA PRO A 480 32.27 15.15 4.40
C PRO A 480 31.52 15.37 3.07
N ARG A 481 31.78 14.47 2.11
CA ARG A 481 31.07 14.37 0.81
C ARG A 481 30.02 13.27 0.78
N VAL A 482 29.95 12.47 1.85
CA VAL A 482 28.93 11.46 2.06
C VAL A 482 28.10 11.84 3.27
N HIS A 483 26.79 11.84 3.08
CA HIS A 483 25.79 12.16 4.07
C HIS A 483 24.96 10.92 4.37
N GLY A 484 24.23 10.95 5.50
CA GLY A 484 23.44 9.83 5.98
C GLY A 484 21.97 10.18 6.17
N TRP A 485 21.12 9.19 6.01
CA TRP A 485 19.78 9.18 6.59
C TRP A 485 19.58 7.86 7.33
N ALA A 486 19.12 7.90 8.57
CA ALA A 486 18.79 6.71 9.34
C ALA A 486 17.34 6.75 9.82
N GLY A 487 16.71 5.58 9.90
CA GLY A 487 15.34 5.43 10.35
C GLY A 487 15.06 4.06 10.95
N VAL A 488 14.00 3.99 11.74
CA VAL A 488 13.63 2.79 12.51
C VAL A 488 12.35 2.19 11.94
N ARG A 489 12.52 1.11 11.18
CA ARG A 489 11.42 0.25 10.72
C ARG A 489 10.93 -0.61 11.88
N CYS A 490 9.86 -1.36 11.66
CA CYS A 490 9.38 -2.33 12.64
C CYS A 490 8.84 -3.59 11.97
N GLY A 491 8.95 -4.73 12.64
CA GLY A 491 8.42 -6.00 12.14
C GLY A 491 8.10 -7.00 13.23
N VAL A 492 7.31 -8.00 12.88
CA VAL A 492 6.99 -9.16 13.72
C VAL A 492 7.74 -10.40 13.24
N HIS A 493 7.69 -11.48 14.02
CA HIS A 493 8.55 -12.66 13.83
C HIS A 493 8.31 -13.40 12.51
N ASP A 494 7.07 -13.45 12.03
CA ASP A 494 6.71 -14.03 10.72
C ASP A 494 7.03 -13.12 9.52
N ARG A 495 7.45 -11.87 9.80
CA ARG A 495 7.85 -10.84 8.83
C ARG A 495 6.75 -10.40 7.87
N LEU A 496 5.49 -10.60 8.24
CA LEU A 496 4.33 -10.07 7.54
C LEU A 496 3.74 -8.87 8.31
N PRO A 497 3.16 -7.88 7.60
CA PRO A 497 2.43 -6.79 8.25
C PRO A 497 1.33 -7.29 9.18
N MET A 498 0.91 -6.43 10.11
CA MET A 498 -0.30 -6.63 10.92
C MET A 498 -1.31 -5.56 10.50
N THR A 499 -2.40 -6.00 9.87
CA THR A 499 -3.52 -5.14 9.45
C THR A 499 -4.83 -5.69 9.98
N GLY A 500 -5.71 -4.84 10.48
CA GLY A 500 -7.02 -5.26 10.99
C GLY A 500 -7.25 -4.87 12.44
N ARG A 501 -8.21 -5.54 13.09
CA ARG A 501 -8.61 -5.27 14.47
C ARG A 501 -7.46 -5.59 15.43
N VAL A 502 -7.23 -4.73 16.41
CA VAL A 502 -6.27 -5.05 17.48
C VAL A 502 -6.88 -6.16 18.36
N PRO A 503 -6.14 -7.25 18.65
CA PRO A 503 -6.64 -8.32 19.50
C PRO A 503 -6.80 -7.83 20.96
N ASN A 504 -7.74 -8.43 21.69
CA ASN A 504 -7.94 -8.22 23.13
C ASN A 504 -8.23 -6.77 23.55
N THR A 505 -8.71 -5.93 22.64
CA THR A 505 -9.17 -4.57 22.93
C THR A 505 -10.68 -4.43 22.70
N PRO A 506 -11.32 -3.42 23.33
CA PRO A 506 -12.67 -3.00 22.96
C PRO A 506 -12.82 -2.71 21.46
N GLU A 507 -14.06 -2.69 20.99
CA GLU A 507 -14.35 -2.41 19.58
C GLU A 507 -13.92 -1.00 19.16
N GLY A 508 -13.48 -0.85 17.92
CA GLY A 508 -13.08 0.44 17.35
C GLY A 508 -11.57 0.69 17.27
N LEU A 509 -10.72 -0.21 17.79
CA LEU A 509 -9.26 -0.12 17.63
C LEU A 509 -8.73 -1.08 16.56
N TYR A 510 -8.01 -0.51 15.60
CA TYR A 510 -7.42 -1.22 14.47
C TYR A 510 -5.94 -0.84 14.33
N MET A 511 -5.18 -1.60 13.54
CA MET A 511 -3.78 -1.31 13.23
C MET A 511 -3.46 -1.59 11.77
N ASN A 512 -2.43 -0.89 11.28
CA ASN A 512 -1.77 -1.12 10.00
C ASN A 512 -0.26 -0.85 10.20
N ALA A 513 0.47 -1.85 10.69
CA ALA A 513 1.85 -1.68 11.17
C ALA A 513 2.73 -2.91 10.86
N ALA A 514 3.95 -2.94 11.41
CA ALA A 514 4.91 -4.04 11.29
C ALA A 514 5.34 -4.38 9.84
N MET A 515 5.49 -3.36 9.01
CA MET A 515 5.78 -3.47 7.57
C MET A 515 7.17 -4.06 7.22
N GLY A 516 8.07 -4.17 8.20
CA GLY A 516 9.46 -4.54 8.01
C GLY A 516 10.17 -3.63 7.00
N SER A 517 10.90 -4.25 6.08
CA SER A 517 11.55 -3.55 4.96
C SER A 517 10.69 -3.47 3.69
N ARG A 518 9.38 -3.76 3.79
CA ARG A 518 8.47 -3.86 2.63
C ARG A 518 7.34 -2.83 2.68
N GLY A 519 7.48 -1.78 3.48
CA GLY A 519 6.44 -0.76 3.67
C GLY A 519 6.05 -0.03 2.38
N LEU A 520 6.99 0.19 1.46
CA LEU A 520 6.67 0.82 0.16
C LEU A 520 5.76 -0.07 -0.69
N THR A 521 5.98 -1.38 -0.67
CA THR A 521 5.17 -2.34 -1.43
C THR A 521 3.85 -2.68 -0.72
N LEU A 522 3.88 -2.93 0.58
CA LEU A 522 2.74 -3.49 1.32
C LEU A 522 1.91 -2.45 2.06
N GLY A 523 2.43 -1.25 2.33
CA GLY A 523 1.73 -0.24 3.14
C GLY A 523 0.39 0.19 2.53
N LEU A 524 0.38 0.49 1.23
CA LEU A 524 -0.85 0.84 0.50
C LEU A 524 -1.77 -0.37 0.34
N LEU A 525 -1.23 -1.56 0.12
CA LEU A 525 -2.02 -2.79 -0.02
C LEU A 525 -2.79 -3.11 1.25
N CYS A 526 -2.12 -3.04 2.40
CA CYS A 526 -2.73 -3.28 3.71
C CYS A 526 -3.74 -2.17 4.07
N SER A 527 -3.51 -0.94 3.58
CA SER A 527 -4.45 0.18 3.73
C SER A 527 -5.74 -0.07 2.95
N GLU A 528 -5.63 -0.47 1.69
CA GLU A 528 -6.79 -0.81 0.86
C GLU A 528 -7.49 -2.06 1.37
N LEU A 529 -6.75 -3.06 1.85
CA LEU A 529 -7.32 -4.25 2.48
C LEU A 529 -8.18 -3.87 3.70
N LEU A 530 -7.65 -3.04 4.61
CA LEU A 530 -8.40 -2.59 5.79
C LEU A 530 -9.67 -1.82 5.39
N ALA A 531 -9.55 -0.90 4.41
CA ALA A 531 -10.68 -0.12 3.94
C ALA A 531 -11.76 -0.98 3.26
N THR A 532 -11.37 -1.93 2.40
CA THR A 532 -12.31 -2.86 1.73
C THR A 532 -13.03 -3.75 2.75
N GLN A 533 -12.32 -4.26 3.77
CA GLN A 533 -12.92 -5.03 4.86
C GLN A 533 -13.98 -4.23 5.63
N TRP A 534 -13.70 -2.96 5.97
CA TRP A 534 -14.66 -2.10 6.68
C TRP A 534 -15.97 -1.86 5.91
N HIS A 535 -15.91 -1.93 4.58
CA HIS A 535 -17.05 -1.61 3.70
C HIS A 535 -17.71 -2.86 3.09
N GLY A 536 -17.19 -4.06 3.36
CA GLY A 536 -17.67 -5.30 2.74
C GLY A 536 -17.44 -5.35 1.22
N GLU A 537 -16.42 -4.64 0.77
CA GLU A 537 -16.03 -4.61 -0.64
C GLU A 537 -15.18 -5.84 -0.99
N PRO A 538 -15.09 -6.23 -2.27
CA PRO A 538 -14.19 -7.29 -2.70
C PRO A 538 -12.76 -7.02 -2.22
N LEU A 539 -12.04 -8.05 -1.78
CA LEU A 539 -10.65 -7.90 -1.31
C LEU A 539 -9.68 -7.69 -2.48
N PRO A 540 -8.60 -6.90 -2.34
CA PRO A 540 -7.63 -6.66 -3.41
C PRO A 540 -6.65 -7.84 -3.63
N ILE A 541 -6.79 -8.90 -2.83
CA ILE A 541 -5.96 -10.10 -2.78
C ILE A 541 -6.82 -11.30 -2.39
N GLU A 542 -6.25 -12.50 -2.44
CA GLU A 542 -6.89 -13.73 -2.01
C GLU A 542 -7.22 -13.70 -0.51
N ALA A 543 -8.39 -14.22 -0.14
CA ALA A 543 -8.84 -14.29 1.25
C ALA A 543 -7.84 -14.98 2.18
N ARG A 544 -7.14 -16.02 1.70
CA ARG A 544 -6.06 -16.69 2.46
C ARG A 544 -4.87 -15.78 2.75
N LEU A 545 -4.50 -14.90 1.81
CA LEU A 545 -3.41 -13.95 2.03
C LEU A 545 -3.86 -12.83 2.97
N ALA A 546 -5.11 -12.40 2.89
CA ALA A 546 -5.68 -11.46 3.86
C ALA A 546 -5.61 -12.02 5.29
N LYS A 547 -5.91 -13.31 5.50
CA LYS A 547 -5.75 -13.98 6.81
C LYS A 547 -4.31 -13.97 7.32
N PHE A 548 -3.30 -14.07 6.45
CA PHE A 548 -1.89 -13.97 6.86
C PHE A 548 -1.48 -12.55 7.27
N LEU A 549 -2.21 -11.53 6.84
CA LEU A 549 -1.99 -10.14 7.24
C LEU A 549 -2.80 -9.75 8.48
N ASP A 550 -3.80 -10.54 8.86
CA ASP A 550 -4.71 -10.24 9.95
C ASP A 550 -3.94 -10.01 11.27
N ALA A 551 -4.26 -8.92 11.96
CA ALA A 551 -3.64 -8.56 13.22
C ALA A 551 -3.99 -9.52 14.37
N THR A 552 -5.09 -10.28 14.28
CA THR A 552 -5.49 -11.27 15.31
C THR A 552 -4.83 -12.63 15.11
N ARG A 553 -4.03 -12.84 14.07
CA ARG A 553 -3.44 -14.15 13.73
C ARG A 553 -2.50 -14.75 14.79
N PHE A 554 -2.05 -13.94 15.74
CA PHE A 554 -1.19 -14.38 16.85
C PHE A 554 -1.97 -14.73 18.12
N ASN A 555 -3.29 -14.54 18.14
CA ASN A 555 -4.13 -15.05 19.21
C ASN A 555 -4.19 -16.58 19.11
N LYS A 556 -3.60 -17.24 20.10
CA LYS A 556 -3.82 -18.66 20.39
C LYS A 556 -4.67 -18.79 21.63
#